data_AF-A0A7X6BDD8-F1
#
_entry.id   AF-A0A7X6BDD8-F1
#
_cell.length_a   1.000
_cell.length_b   1.000
_cell.length_c   1.000
_cell.angle_alpha   90.00
_cell.angle_beta   90.00
_cell.angle_gamma   90.00
#
_symmetry.space_group_name_H-M   'P 1'
#
loop_
_entity.id
_entity.type
_entity.pdbx_description
1 polymer ?
#
loop_
_entity_poly.entity_id
_entity_poly.type
_entity_poly.pdbx_seq_one_letter_code
_entity_poly.pdbx_strand_id
1 'polypeptide(L)'
;MNLRLVLAAMIASPCVAPPASATPLLDPPASCARQFDPATPLRARVGEPSSEVLAAYRGSGATGVGPHRLSDVEWQQVDAAIAALPQRHRDILRRHLRRISFIEASTGAGNALTSRVEAACGEALFDLTLRAGLFRETLSDFLTTKEAGLFQGDGSGTTVRIEAGKMPAVPYILLHESTHIVDGVLGLATRDAFREGVWAKEGGRALAPGLAANPVGSIAWRGGARRPIGEAAALYGGLRQTPFTSLYGSVAPGEDLAELVAWQQLASRWKVRPAIVVRGADAKVRLRYRPLATPAVRARMRRVAVLLGTAS
;
A
#
# COMPACT_ATOMS: atom_id res chain seq x y z
N MET A 1 -4.21 -87.55 -19.17
CA MET A 1 -5.64 -87.61 -18.83
C MET A 1 -6.38 -86.66 -19.76
N ASN A 2 -7.44 -87.15 -20.37
CA ASN A 2 -7.98 -86.69 -21.64
C ASN A 2 -8.65 -85.32 -21.62
N LEU A 3 -8.39 -84.60 -22.71
CA LEU A 3 -9.22 -83.63 -23.41
C LEU A 3 -10.73 -83.91 -23.25
N ARG A 4 -11.50 -82.91 -22.80
CA ARG A 4 -12.93 -82.78 -23.13
C ARG A 4 -13.26 -81.35 -23.51
N LEU A 5 -13.42 -81.19 -24.82
CA LEU A 5 -14.10 -80.11 -25.51
C LEU A 5 -15.58 -80.11 -25.09
N VAL A 6 -16.12 -78.97 -24.65
CA VAL A 6 -17.57 -78.75 -24.62
C VAL A 6 -17.84 -77.46 -25.40
N LEU A 7 -18.48 -77.67 -26.55
CA LEU A 7 -19.09 -76.67 -27.41
C LEU A 7 -20.41 -76.24 -26.75
N ALA A 8 -20.57 -74.96 -26.43
CA ALA A 8 -21.85 -74.38 -26.02
C ALA A 8 -22.18 -73.20 -26.93
N ALA A 9 -23.39 -73.27 -27.48
CA ALA A 9 -23.90 -72.46 -28.57
C ALA A 9 -24.12 -70.99 -28.18
N MET A 10 -23.85 -70.13 -29.16
CA MET A 10 -24.19 -68.71 -29.20
C MET A 10 -25.72 -68.53 -29.18
N ILE A 11 -26.22 -67.79 -28.19
CA ILE A 11 -27.52 -67.09 -28.29
C ILE A 11 -27.18 -65.60 -28.33
N ALA A 12 -27.43 -64.99 -29.49
CA ALA A 12 -27.31 -63.56 -29.68
C ALA A 12 -28.46 -62.85 -28.95
N SER A 13 -28.15 -62.20 -27.82
CA SER A 13 -29.04 -61.23 -27.20
C SER A 13 -28.90 -59.88 -27.89
N PRO A 14 -30.01 -59.20 -28.24
CA PRO A 14 -29.96 -57.87 -28.83
C PRO A 14 -29.39 -56.87 -27.81
N CYS A 15 -28.33 -56.18 -28.21
CA CYS A 15 -27.80 -55.02 -27.49
C CYS A 15 -28.87 -53.91 -27.49
N VAL A 16 -29.62 -53.79 -26.39
CA VAL A 16 -30.39 -52.59 -26.10
C VAL A 16 -29.40 -51.57 -25.53
N ALA A 17 -29.14 -50.51 -26.28
CA ALA A 17 -28.36 -49.37 -25.78
C ALA A 17 -29.09 -48.75 -24.58
N PRO A 18 -28.40 -48.43 -23.47
CA PRO A 18 -29.03 -47.75 -22.36
C PRO A 18 -29.52 -46.37 -22.82
N PRO A 19 -30.67 -45.89 -22.32
CA PRO A 19 -31.12 -44.53 -22.60
C PRO A 19 -30.03 -43.56 -22.14
N ALA A 20 -29.72 -42.58 -22.99
CA ALA A 20 -28.80 -41.50 -22.67
C ALA A 20 -29.28 -40.82 -21.37
N SER A 21 -28.55 -41.05 -20.28
CA SER A 21 -28.72 -40.31 -19.04
C SER A 21 -28.51 -38.84 -19.38
N ALA A 22 -29.60 -38.08 -19.38
CA ALA A 22 -29.56 -36.63 -19.46
C ALA A 22 -28.65 -36.16 -18.31
N THR A 23 -27.45 -35.73 -18.66
CA THR A 23 -26.55 -35.08 -17.72
C THR A 23 -27.33 -33.87 -17.18
N PRO A 24 -27.54 -33.75 -15.86
CA PRO A 24 -28.17 -32.55 -15.34
C PRO A 24 -27.33 -31.38 -15.83
N LEU A 25 -27.98 -30.46 -16.55
CA LEU A 25 -27.41 -29.15 -16.85
C LEU A 25 -26.96 -28.60 -15.50
N LEU A 26 -25.63 -28.54 -15.30
CA LEU A 26 -25.05 -27.86 -14.16
C LEU A 26 -25.71 -26.49 -14.11
N ASP A 27 -26.30 -26.17 -12.96
CA ASP A 27 -26.81 -24.82 -12.70
C ASP A 27 -25.75 -23.82 -13.16
N PRO A 28 -26.13 -22.74 -13.87
CA PRO A 28 -25.18 -21.69 -14.18
C PRO A 28 -24.49 -21.29 -12.88
N PRO A 29 -23.16 -21.07 -12.88
CA PRO A 29 -22.44 -20.71 -11.66
C PRO A 29 -23.20 -19.58 -10.98
N ALA A 30 -23.55 -19.78 -9.70
CA ALA A 30 -24.34 -18.84 -8.92
C ALA A 30 -23.87 -17.43 -9.25
N SER A 31 -24.80 -16.57 -9.72
CA SER A 31 -24.46 -15.23 -10.21
C SER A 31 -23.53 -14.58 -9.20
N CYS A 32 -22.34 -14.20 -9.65
CA CYS A 32 -21.32 -13.73 -8.72
C CYS A 32 -21.68 -12.35 -8.19
N ALA A 33 -22.50 -12.31 -7.14
CA ALA A 33 -22.88 -11.08 -6.48
C ALA A 33 -21.63 -10.55 -5.78
N ARG A 34 -21.11 -9.40 -6.24
CA ARG A 34 -20.14 -8.65 -5.46
C ARG A 34 -20.73 -8.41 -4.08
N GLN A 35 -19.92 -8.57 -3.04
CA GLN A 35 -20.32 -8.33 -1.65
C GLN A 35 -20.68 -6.85 -1.36
N PHE A 36 -20.60 -5.97 -2.37
CA PHE A 36 -21.06 -4.60 -2.33
C PHE A 36 -21.44 -4.12 -3.74
N ASP A 37 -22.31 -3.11 -3.82
CA ASP A 37 -22.65 -2.43 -5.07
C ASP A 37 -21.59 -1.39 -5.46
N PRO A 38 -20.90 -1.53 -6.61
CA PRO A 38 -19.94 -0.54 -7.10
C PRO A 38 -20.52 0.87 -7.32
N ALA A 39 -21.83 1.01 -7.50
CA ALA A 39 -22.51 2.30 -7.59
C ALA A 39 -22.59 3.03 -6.24
N THR A 40 -22.42 2.31 -5.11
CA THR A 40 -22.38 2.92 -3.77
C THR A 40 -21.22 3.92 -3.69
N PRO A 41 -21.46 5.21 -3.36
CA PRO A 41 -20.40 6.20 -3.22
C PRO A 41 -19.36 5.80 -2.18
N LEU A 42 -18.08 6.13 -2.39
CA LEU A 42 -16.99 5.78 -1.45
C LEU A 42 -17.26 6.25 -0.02
N ARG A 43 -17.86 7.44 0.15
CA ARG A 43 -18.30 7.96 1.45
C ARG A 43 -19.25 7.00 2.18
N ALA A 44 -20.20 6.41 1.46
CA ALA A 44 -21.18 5.48 2.01
C ALA A 44 -20.59 4.09 2.35
N ARG A 45 -19.31 3.85 2.03
CA ARG A 45 -18.58 2.64 2.39
C ARG A 45 -17.77 2.79 3.68
N VAL A 46 -17.84 3.95 4.33
CA VAL A 46 -17.30 4.12 5.67
C VAL A 46 -18.17 3.34 6.66
N GLY A 47 -17.56 2.44 7.42
CA GLY A 47 -18.26 1.63 8.41
C GLY A 47 -17.31 1.05 9.46
N GLU A 48 -17.85 0.09 10.23
CA GLU A 48 -17.11 -0.57 11.30
C GLU A 48 -15.90 -1.37 10.77
N PRO A 49 -14.74 -1.30 11.44
CA PRO A 49 -13.57 -2.13 11.09
C PRO A 49 -13.88 -3.61 11.31
N SER A 50 -13.22 -4.49 10.54
CA SER A 50 -13.38 -5.92 10.75
C SER A 50 -12.65 -6.39 12.02
N SER A 51 -13.10 -7.52 12.58
CA SER A 51 -12.46 -8.18 13.73
C SER A 51 -10.99 -8.51 13.47
N GLU A 52 -10.67 -8.91 12.24
CA GLU A 52 -9.32 -9.28 11.82
C GLU A 52 -8.39 -8.06 11.85
N VAL A 53 -8.88 -6.89 11.41
CA VAL A 53 -8.13 -5.64 11.47
C VAL A 53 -7.86 -5.22 12.91
N LEU A 54 -8.89 -5.25 13.77
CA LEU A 54 -8.70 -4.93 15.20
C LEU A 54 -7.71 -5.90 15.86
N ALA A 55 -7.76 -7.18 15.52
CA ALA A 55 -6.82 -8.18 16.00
C ALA A 55 -5.40 -7.92 15.49
N ALA A 56 -5.22 -7.55 14.23
CA ALA A 56 -3.91 -7.23 13.65
C ALA A 56 -3.23 -6.05 14.38
N TYR A 57 -3.98 -5.00 14.69
CA TYR A 57 -3.49 -3.87 15.47
C TYR A 57 -3.11 -4.25 16.90
N ARG A 58 -3.94 -5.04 17.58
CA ARG A 58 -3.60 -5.55 18.93
C ARG A 58 -2.36 -6.45 18.90
N GLY A 59 -2.25 -7.30 17.88
CA GLY A 59 -1.11 -8.19 17.66
C GLY A 59 0.20 -7.44 17.38
N SER A 60 0.16 -6.20 16.88
CA SER A 60 1.34 -5.35 16.74
C SER A 60 1.76 -4.66 18.04
N GLY A 61 1.10 -4.95 19.17
CA GLY A 61 1.32 -4.30 20.46
C GLY A 61 0.63 -2.93 20.61
N ALA A 62 -0.27 -2.56 19.70
CA ALA A 62 -1.04 -1.32 19.85
C ALA A 62 -2.03 -1.42 21.02
N THR A 63 -2.17 -0.33 21.77
CA THR A 63 -3.11 -0.24 22.90
C THR A 63 -4.26 0.70 22.55
N GLY A 64 -5.39 0.59 23.28
CA GLY A 64 -6.58 1.40 23.01
C GLY A 64 -7.29 1.09 21.70
N VAL A 65 -7.09 -0.12 21.15
CA VAL A 65 -7.59 -0.49 19.81
C VAL A 65 -9.10 -0.72 19.82
N GLY A 66 -9.83 0.15 19.13
CA GLY A 66 -11.28 0.06 18.95
C GLY A 66 -11.79 0.88 17.75
N PRO A 67 -13.05 0.71 17.35
CA PRO A 67 -13.65 1.51 16.29
C PRO A 67 -13.66 3.00 16.64
N HIS A 68 -13.46 3.85 15.63
CA HIS A 68 -13.61 5.29 15.73
C HIS A 68 -14.79 5.77 14.89
N ARG A 69 -15.74 6.44 15.54
CA ARG A 69 -16.83 7.13 14.84
C ARG A 69 -16.38 8.54 14.48
N LEU A 70 -16.40 8.85 13.19
CA LEU A 70 -16.05 10.16 12.69
C LEU A 70 -16.98 11.25 13.23
N SER A 71 -16.38 12.33 13.73
CA SER A 71 -17.05 13.61 13.97
C SER A 71 -17.31 14.37 12.66
N ASP A 72 -18.10 15.45 12.71
CA ASP A 72 -18.43 16.24 11.52
C ASP A 72 -17.18 16.88 10.88
N VAL A 73 -16.22 17.34 11.70
CA VAL A 73 -14.96 17.92 11.22
C VAL A 73 -14.09 16.86 10.54
N GLU A 74 -14.05 15.64 11.08
CA GLU A 74 -13.29 14.54 10.47
C GLU A 74 -13.96 14.09 9.17
N TRP A 75 -15.29 14.06 9.12
CA TRP A 75 -16.04 13.79 7.89
C TRP A 75 -15.70 14.77 6.77
N GLN A 76 -15.58 16.07 7.09
CA GLN A 76 -15.15 17.08 6.10
C GLN A 76 -13.75 16.78 5.57
N GLN A 77 -12.82 16.34 6.42
CA GLN A 77 -11.48 15.94 5.98
C GLN A 77 -11.50 14.71 5.08
N VAL A 78 -12.32 13.70 5.41
CA VAL A 78 -12.50 12.49 4.60
C VAL A 78 -13.08 12.82 3.23
N ASP A 79 -14.13 13.64 3.16
CA ASP A 79 -14.73 14.07 1.90
C ASP A 79 -13.73 14.80 1.01
N ALA A 80 -13.02 15.77 1.60
CA ALA A 80 -12.02 16.54 0.90
C ALA A 80 -10.89 15.64 0.38
N ALA A 81 -10.44 14.65 1.18
CA ALA A 81 -9.42 13.69 0.77
C ALA A 81 -9.90 12.79 -0.38
N ILE A 82 -11.11 12.24 -0.31
CA ILE A 82 -11.69 11.40 -1.38
C ILE A 82 -11.86 12.21 -2.66
N ALA A 83 -12.38 13.44 -2.58
CA ALA A 83 -12.52 14.33 -3.72
C ALA A 83 -11.16 14.73 -4.32
N ALA A 84 -10.12 14.78 -3.49
CA ALA A 84 -8.76 15.13 -3.88
C ALA A 84 -7.96 13.98 -4.52
N LEU A 85 -8.47 12.75 -4.51
CA LEU A 85 -7.82 11.64 -5.21
C LEU A 85 -7.72 11.89 -6.73
N PRO A 86 -6.72 11.35 -7.43
CA PRO A 86 -6.72 11.29 -8.89
C PRO A 86 -7.93 10.51 -9.42
N GLN A 87 -8.40 10.86 -10.63
CA GLN A 87 -9.57 10.22 -11.23
C GLN A 87 -9.42 8.70 -11.30
N ARG A 88 -8.25 8.22 -11.75
CA ARG A 88 -7.97 6.79 -11.88
C ARG A 88 -8.05 6.04 -10.55
N HIS A 89 -7.53 6.65 -9.47
CA HIS A 89 -7.68 6.10 -8.12
C HIS A 89 -9.15 5.99 -7.73
N ARG A 90 -9.95 7.05 -7.93
CA ARG A 90 -11.39 7.00 -7.62
C ARG A 90 -12.12 5.92 -8.39
N ASP A 91 -11.82 5.74 -9.67
CA ASP A 91 -12.48 4.75 -10.51
C ASP A 91 -12.14 3.31 -10.10
N ILE A 92 -10.88 3.06 -9.73
CA ILE A 92 -10.47 1.77 -9.17
C ILE A 92 -11.10 1.55 -7.79
N LEU A 93 -11.05 2.54 -6.90
CA LEU A 93 -11.65 2.42 -5.57
C LEU A 93 -13.16 2.15 -5.66
N ARG A 94 -13.89 2.80 -6.57
CA ARG A 94 -15.32 2.53 -6.78
C ARG A 94 -15.59 1.06 -7.10
N ARG A 95 -14.70 0.39 -7.82
CA ARG A 95 -14.87 -1.01 -8.22
C ARG A 95 -14.30 -2.01 -7.22
N HIS A 96 -13.28 -1.63 -6.45
CA HIS A 96 -12.45 -2.58 -5.69
C HIS A 96 -12.41 -2.31 -4.17
N LEU A 97 -12.75 -1.11 -3.70
CA LEU A 97 -12.75 -0.78 -2.27
C LEU A 97 -14.11 -1.11 -1.65
N ARG A 98 -14.18 -2.19 -0.87
CA ARG A 98 -15.41 -2.62 -0.21
C ARG A 98 -15.73 -1.75 1.00
N ARG A 99 -14.74 -1.41 1.81
CA ARG A 99 -14.93 -0.70 3.08
C ARG A 99 -13.81 0.29 3.39
N ILE A 100 -14.17 1.41 3.99
CA ILE A 100 -13.26 2.31 4.70
C ILE A 100 -13.63 2.24 6.19
N SER A 101 -12.65 2.11 7.07
CA SER A 101 -12.88 2.12 8.52
C SER A 101 -11.85 2.96 9.25
N PHE A 102 -12.23 3.45 10.43
CA PHE A 102 -11.38 4.26 11.28
C PHE A 102 -11.28 3.61 12.66
N ILE A 103 -10.09 3.64 13.23
CA ILE A 103 -9.84 3.05 14.55
C ILE A 103 -9.09 4.00 15.46
N GLU A 104 -9.38 3.92 16.76
CA GLU A 104 -8.48 4.40 17.80
C GLU A 104 -7.35 3.40 17.99
N ALA A 105 -6.13 3.90 18.18
CA ALA A 105 -4.94 3.11 18.50
C ALA A 105 -3.84 4.03 19.04
N SER A 106 -2.98 3.51 19.91
CA SER A 106 -1.84 4.23 20.48
C SER A 106 -0.90 4.82 19.41
N THR A 107 -0.29 5.97 19.73
CA THR A 107 0.76 6.57 18.91
C THR A 107 1.92 5.59 18.73
N GLY A 108 2.43 5.47 17.50
CA GLY A 108 3.46 4.49 17.14
C GLY A 108 2.91 3.17 16.58
N ALA A 109 1.59 2.92 16.69
CA ALA A 109 0.92 1.88 15.92
C ALA A 109 0.93 2.21 14.41
N GLY A 110 0.70 1.20 13.56
CA GLY A 110 0.55 1.40 12.12
C GLY A 110 -0.49 2.48 11.80
N ASN A 111 -0.20 3.39 10.87
CA ASN A 111 -1.11 4.51 10.60
C ASN A 111 -2.31 4.13 9.74
N ALA A 112 -2.15 3.06 8.97
CA ALA A 112 -3.16 2.54 8.09
C ALA A 112 -2.90 1.06 7.80
N LEU A 113 -3.94 0.38 7.32
CA LEU A 113 -3.87 -0.98 6.83
C LEU A 113 -4.78 -1.12 5.61
N THR A 114 -4.18 -1.53 4.48
CA THR A 114 -4.90 -1.93 3.28
C THR A 114 -4.88 -3.46 3.18
N SER A 115 -6.04 -4.09 3.31
CA SER A 115 -6.18 -5.55 3.33
C SER A 115 -6.89 -6.04 2.06
N ARG A 116 -6.28 -6.99 1.36
CA ARG A 116 -6.98 -7.73 0.30
C ARG A 116 -7.97 -8.70 0.94
N VAL A 117 -9.17 -8.76 0.38
CA VAL A 117 -10.24 -9.65 0.80
C VAL A 117 -10.40 -10.72 -0.28
N GLU A 118 -10.53 -11.98 0.14
CA GLU A 118 -10.89 -13.08 -0.75
C GLU A 118 -12.24 -12.79 -1.40
N ALA A 119 -12.25 -12.72 -2.72
CA ALA A 119 -13.45 -12.42 -3.48
C ALA A 119 -13.99 -13.71 -4.10
N ALA A 120 -15.28 -13.96 -3.92
CA ALA A 120 -15.98 -15.07 -4.57
C ALA A 120 -15.90 -15.01 -6.12
N CYS A 121 -15.56 -13.84 -6.69
CA CYS A 121 -15.63 -13.56 -8.13
C CYS A 121 -14.28 -13.41 -8.83
N GLY A 122 -13.16 -13.68 -8.16
CA GLY A 122 -11.82 -13.50 -8.73
C GLY A 122 -11.37 -12.03 -8.92
N GLU A 123 -12.27 -11.05 -8.82
CA GLU A 123 -11.91 -9.63 -8.75
C GLU A 123 -11.26 -9.30 -7.39
N ALA A 124 -10.07 -8.68 -7.37
CA ALA A 124 -9.45 -8.28 -6.11
C ALA A 124 -10.30 -7.22 -5.39
N LEU A 125 -10.72 -7.50 -4.16
CA LEU A 125 -11.42 -6.57 -3.28
C LEU A 125 -10.54 -6.17 -2.10
N PHE A 126 -10.78 -4.97 -1.57
CA PHE A 126 -9.94 -4.39 -0.53
C PHE A 126 -10.76 -3.71 0.56
N ASP A 127 -10.27 -3.78 1.78
CA ASP A 127 -10.69 -2.94 2.90
C ASP A 127 -9.55 -1.98 3.26
N LEU A 128 -9.89 -0.73 3.55
CA LEU A 128 -8.96 0.31 3.97
C LEU A 128 -9.26 0.72 5.42
N THR A 129 -8.28 0.63 6.31
CA THR A 129 -8.41 1.14 7.69
C THR A 129 -7.39 2.22 7.96
N LEU A 130 -7.83 3.31 8.62
CA LEU A 130 -6.98 4.43 9.02
C LEU A 130 -7.04 4.65 10.53
N ARG A 131 -5.92 5.01 11.15
CA ARG A 131 -5.88 5.44 12.56
C ARG A 131 -6.49 6.84 12.72
N ALA A 132 -7.44 7.01 13.64
CA ALA A 132 -8.16 8.26 13.88
C ALA A 132 -7.25 9.42 14.32
N GLY A 133 -6.14 9.14 15.02
CA GLY A 133 -5.18 10.16 15.41
C GLY A 133 -4.61 10.99 14.24
N LEU A 134 -4.67 10.46 13.01
CA LEU A 134 -4.27 11.17 11.78
C LEU A 134 -5.06 12.47 11.54
N PHE A 135 -6.30 12.58 12.03
CA PHE A 135 -7.14 13.78 11.86
C PHE A 135 -6.62 14.99 12.64
N ARG A 136 -5.72 14.77 13.61
CA ARG A 136 -5.16 15.79 14.50
C ARG A 136 -3.71 16.17 14.11
N GLU A 137 -3.16 15.53 13.08
CA GLU A 137 -1.78 15.71 12.67
C GLU A 137 -1.67 16.58 11.41
N THR A 138 -0.69 17.50 11.41
CA THR A 138 -0.21 18.08 10.15
C THR A 138 0.64 17.05 9.43
N LEU A 139 0.72 17.16 8.10
CA LEU A 139 1.59 16.33 7.27
C LEU A 139 3.05 16.43 7.70
N SER A 140 3.50 17.61 8.15
CA SER A 140 4.87 17.78 8.66
C SER A 140 5.11 16.92 9.90
N ASP A 141 4.16 16.94 10.84
CA ASP A 141 4.32 16.22 12.11
C ASP A 141 4.15 14.71 11.92
N PHE A 142 3.22 14.30 11.06
CA PHE A 142 3.05 12.90 10.66
C PHE A 142 4.33 12.32 10.06
N LEU A 143 4.88 12.95 9.01
CA LEU A 143 6.08 12.46 8.33
C LEU A 143 7.29 12.48 9.26
N THR A 144 7.44 13.55 10.06
CA THR A 144 8.53 13.66 11.04
C THR A 144 8.46 12.55 12.10
N THR A 145 7.27 12.31 12.66
CA THR A 145 7.06 11.28 13.68
C THR A 145 7.26 9.88 13.12
N LYS A 146 6.79 9.63 11.90
CA LYS A 146 7.02 8.37 11.19
C LYS A 146 8.52 8.09 11.08
N GLU A 147 9.30 9.01 10.51
CA GLU A 147 10.75 8.79 10.32
C GLU A 147 11.57 8.84 11.62
N ALA A 148 11.07 9.46 12.70
CA ALA A 148 11.73 9.44 14.00
C ALA A 148 11.97 8.01 14.54
N GLY A 149 11.12 7.05 14.16
CA GLY A 149 11.29 5.64 14.52
C GLY A 149 12.58 4.99 14.00
N LEU A 150 13.24 5.61 13.01
CA LEU A 150 14.53 5.14 12.47
C LEU A 150 15.74 5.50 13.34
N PHE A 151 15.57 6.43 14.28
CA PHE A 151 16.68 6.99 15.05
C PHE A 151 16.53 6.71 16.53
N GLN A 152 17.65 6.63 17.24
CA GLN A 152 17.70 6.66 18.70
C GLN A 152 18.44 7.92 19.17
N GLY A 153 18.09 8.41 20.36
CA GLY A 153 18.79 9.54 20.96
C GLY A 153 20.24 9.18 21.28
N ASP A 154 21.16 10.10 21.04
CA ASP A 154 22.61 9.93 21.23
C ASP A 154 23.27 11.12 21.94
N GLY A 155 22.48 12.06 22.46
CA GLY A 155 22.98 13.26 23.13
C GLY A 155 23.55 14.34 22.19
N SER A 156 23.56 14.14 20.86
CA SER A 156 24.13 15.11 19.90
C SER A 156 23.35 16.43 19.78
N GLY A 157 22.13 16.49 20.33
CA GLY A 157 21.18 17.59 20.10
C GLY A 157 20.70 17.71 18.65
N THR A 158 20.97 16.71 17.81
CA THR A 158 20.53 16.69 16.41
C THR A 158 19.01 16.50 16.34
N THR A 159 18.37 17.22 15.44
CA THR A 159 16.94 17.10 15.16
C THR A 159 16.69 16.91 13.67
N VAL A 160 15.63 16.17 13.36
CA VAL A 160 15.13 15.96 12.00
C VAL A 160 13.71 16.49 11.93
N ARG A 161 13.39 17.26 10.89
CA ARG A 161 12.02 17.68 10.58
C ARG A 161 11.74 17.57 9.09
N ILE A 162 10.58 16.99 8.76
CA ILE A 162 10.05 17.03 7.40
C ILE A 162 9.09 18.21 7.32
N GLU A 163 9.51 19.25 6.60
CA GLU A 163 8.78 20.51 6.46
C GLU A 163 7.82 20.43 5.26
N ALA A 164 6.55 20.16 5.51
CA ALA A 164 5.46 20.10 4.52
C ALA A 164 4.37 21.17 4.76
N GLY A 165 4.59 22.12 5.67
CA GLY A 165 3.62 23.13 6.05
C GLY A 165 2.51 22.61 6.96
N LYS A 166 1.35 23.28 6.94
CA LYS A 166 0.18 23.00 7.80
C LYS A 166 -0.89 22.12 7.14
N MET A 167 -0.59 21.53 5.99
CA MET A 167 -1.52 20.62 5.31
C MET A 167 -1.90 19.47 6.26
N PRO A 168 -3.19 19.08 6.38
CA PRO A 168 -3.57 17.90 7.16
C PRO A 168 -2.91 16.62 6.64
N ALA A 169 -2.66 15.64 7.51
CA ALA A 169 -2.06 14.36 7.10
C ALA A 169 -3.02 13.45 6.30
N VAL A 170 -4.33 13.57 6.53
CA VAL A 170 -5.37 12.67 5.98
C VAL A 170 -5.36 12.56 4.44
N PRO A 171 -5.27 13.66 3.66
CA PRO A 171 -5.22 13.53 2.20
C PRO A 171 -3.98 12.79 1.68
N TYR A 172 -2.84 12.92 2.38
CA TYR A 172 -1.61 12.21 2.03
C TYR A 172 -1.75 10.71 2.27
N ILE A 173 -2.18 10.32 3.47
CA ILE A 173 -2.26 8.90 3.84
C ILE A 173 -3.35 8.20 3.04
N LEU A 174 -4.52 8.83 2.83
CA LEU A 174 -5.57 8.24 2.01
C LEU A 174 -5.11 8.04 0.56
N LEU A 175 -4.34 8.97 0.00
CA LEU A 175 -3.74 8.81 -1.32
C LEU A 175 -2.69 7.67 -1.35
N HIS A 176 -1.81 7.62 -0.35
CA HIS A 176 -0.82 6.56 -0.22
C HIS A 176 -1.50 5.18 -0.21
N GLU A 177 -2.46 4.97 0.68
CA GLU A 177 -3.17 3.70 0.81
C GLU A 177 -4.03 3.37 -0.40
N SER A 178 -4.72 4.37 -0.98
CA SER A 178 -5.45 4.15 -2.24
C SER A 178 -4.53 3.72 -3.38
N THR A 179 -3.24 4.10 -3.34
CA THR A 179 -2.26 3.67 -4.34
C THR A 179 -1.89 2.20 -4.16
N HIS A 180 -1.88 1.66 -2.94
CA HIS A 180 -1.72 0.21 -2.71
C HIS A 180 -2.88 -0.58 -3.33
N ILE A 181 -4.10 -0.06 -3.28
CA ILE A 181 -5.26 -0.68 -3.95
C ILE A 181 -5.09 -0.62 -5.48
N VAL A 182 -4.70 0.53 -6.02
CA VAL A 182 -4.40 0.69 -7.45
C VAL A 182 -3.32 -0.28 -7.91
N ASP A 183 -2.25 -0.43 -7.12
CA ASP A 183 -1.18 -1.38 -7.40
C ASP A 183 -1.66 -2.83 -7.32
N GLY A 184 -2.45 -3.18 -6.31
CA GLY A 184 -3.02 -4.52 -6.14
C GLY A 184 -3.93 -4.95 -7.29
N VAL A 185 -4.55 -4.01 -7.99
CA VAL A 185 -5.39 -4.28 -9.17
C VAL A 185 -4.55 -4.33 -10.45
N LEU A 186 -3.59 -3.43 -10.62
CA LEU A 186 -2.89 -3.24 -11.90
C LEU A 186 -1.51 -3.90 -11.97
N GLY A 187 -0.99 -4.37 -10.84
CA GLY A 187 0.35 -4.92 -10.68
C GLY A 187 1.42 -3.99 -11.21
N LEU A 188 1.48 -2.73 -10.76
CA LEU A 188 2.44 -1.75 -11.29
C LEU A 188 3.83 -1.97 -10.69
N ALA A 189 3.91 -2.23 -9.38
CA ALA A 189 5.15 -2.38 -8.64
C ALA A 189 5.93 -3.67 -8.99
N THR A 190 5.27 -4.62 -9.64
CA THR A 190 5.87 -5.87 -10.13
C THR A 190 6.42 -5.76 -11.55
N ARG A 191 6.08 -4.72 -12.32
CA ARG A 191 6.54 -4.54 -13.71
C ARG A 191 8.01 -4.23 -13.76
N ASP A 192 8.72 -4.83 -14.71
CA ASP A 192 10.15 -4.56 -14.96
C ASP A 192 10.44 -3.08 -15.16
N ALA A 193 9.59 -2.38 -15.93
CA ALA A 193 9.70 -0.95 -16.11
C ALA A 193 9.70 -0.19 -14.76
N PHE A 194 8.83 -0.56 -13.81
CA PHE A 194 8.85 0.06 -12.48
C PHE A 194 10.08 -0.35 -11.66
N ARG A 195 10.57 -1.58 -11.80
CA ARG A 195 11.63 -2.12 -10.94
C ARG A 195 13.04 -1.74 -11.38
N GLU A 196 13.23 -1.53 -12.67
CA GLU A 196 14.53 -1.33 -13.32
C GLU A 196 15.40 -0.28 -12.60
N GLY A 197 16.63 -0.68 -12.28
CA GLY A 197 17.65 0.15 -11.65
C GLY A 197 17.41 0.47 -10.17
N VAL A 198 16.31 0.00 -9.57
CA VAL A 198 15.94 0.32 -8.19
C VAL A 198 15.77 -0.94 -7.34
N TRP A 199 15.08 -1.92 -7.88
CA TRP A 199 14.75 -3.17 -7.20
C TRP A 199 15.48 -4.34 -7.87
N ALA A 200 15.84 -5.36 -7.09
CA ALA A 200 16.47 -6.57 -7.60
C ALA A 200 15.53 -7.30 -8.58
N LYS A 201 16.12 -7.94 -9.60
CA LYS A 201 15.38 -8.60 -10.69
C LYS A 201 14.68 -9.87 -10.21
N GLU A 202 15.26 -10.51 -9.20
CA GLU A 202 14.79 -11.75 -8.56
C GLU A 202 13.46 -11.56 -7.80
N GLY A 203 12.96 -10.32 -7.71
CA GLY A 203 11.68 -10.01 -7.08
C GLY A 203 11.81 -9.59 -5.62
N GLY A 204 10.66 -9.45 -4.96
CA GLY A 204 10.58 -9.10 -3.54
C GLY A 204 11.09 -7.69 -3.22
N ARG A 205 11.66 -7.54 -2.01
CA ARG A 205 12.04 -6.27 -1.38
C ARG A 205 13.54 -5.94 -1.49
N ALA A 206 14.33 -6.77 -2.17
CA ALA A 206 15.77 -6.52 -2.31
C ALA A 206 16.03 -5.31 -3.24
N LEU A 207 16.97 -4.45 -2.85
CA LEU A 207 17.40 -3.32 -3.67
C LEU A 207 18.30 -3.80 -4.81
N ALA A 208 18.33 -3.05 -5.91
CA ALA A 208 19.29 -3.30 -6.98
C ALA A 208 20.74 -3.19 -6.46
N PRO A 209 21.72 -3.91 -7.03
CA PRO A 209 23.10 -3.94 -6.52
C PRO A 209 23.73 -2.56 -6.30
N GLY A 210 23.47 -1.60 -7.20
CA GLY A 210 23.97 -0.23 -7.10
C GLY A 210 23.39 0.59 -5.94
N LEU A 211 22.32 0.13 -5.29
CA LEU A 211 21.68 0.75 -4.13
C LEU A 211 21.86 -0.06 -2.85
N ALA A 212 22.30 -1.32 -2.93
CA ALA A 212 22.41 -2.22 -1.79
C ALA A 212 23.39 -1.72 -0.72
N ALA A 213 24.52 -1.13 -1.14
CA ALA A 213 25.52 -0.55 -0.23
C ALA A 213 25.17 0.86 0.28
N ASN A 214 24.11 1.49 -0.25
CA ASN A 214 23.69 2.81 0.21
C ASN A 214 23.12 2.73 1.64
N PRO A 215 23.31 3.75 2.51
CA PRO A 215 22.76 3.77 3.86
C PRO A 215 21.25 3.49 3.95
N VAL A 216 20.47 3.79 2.91
CA VAL A 216 19.03 3.46 2.88
C VAL A 216 18.76 1.96 2.91
N GLY A 217 19.71 1.12 2.48
CA GLY A 217 19.59 -0.33 2.42
C GLY A 217 19.58 -1.03 3.78
N SER A 218 20.06 -0.36 4.83
CA SER A 218 20.25 -0.90 6.18
C SER A 218 19.50 -0.11 7.27
N ILE A 219 18.42 0.57 6.92
CA ILE A 219 17.55 1.23 7.90
C ILE A 219 16.72 0.22 8.71
N ALA A 220 16.21 0.63 9.88
CA ALA A 220 15.44 -0.24 10.77
C ALA A 220 14.24 -0.91 10.09
N TRP A 221 13.51 -0.20 9.21
CA TRP A 221 12.38 -0.76 8.46
C TRP A 221 12.75 -1.83 7.42
N ARG A 222 14.05 -1.99 7.15
CA ARG A 222 14.62 -3.02 6.28
C ARG A 222 15.39 -4.08 7.08
N GLY A 223 15.16 -4.18 8.39
CA GLY A 223 15.80 -5.15 9.28
C GLY A 223 17.14 -4.69 9.87
N GLY A 224 17.55 -3.44 9.63
CA GLY A 224 18.71 -2.85 10.30
C GLY A 224 18.41 -2.42 11.74
N ALA A 225 19.41 -1.83 12.40
CA ALA A 225 19.24 -1.20 13.70
C ALA A 225 18.74 0.25 13.56
N ARG A 226 18.14 0.78 14.63
CA ARG A 226 17.95 2.23 14.77
C ARG A 226 19.31 2.91 14.83
N ARG A 227 19.48 4.04 14.14
CA ARG A 227 20.75 4.78 14.08
C ARG A 227 20.82 5.88 15.13
N PRO A 228 22.01 6.25 15.65
CA PRO A 228 22.18 7.49 16.39
C PRO A 228 21.64 8.68 15.57
N ILE A 229 20.81 9.55 16.18
CA ILE A 229 20.21 10.67 15.44
C ILE A 229 21.23 11.67 14.89
N GLY A 230 22.44 11.74 15.46
CA GLY A 230 23.57 12.49 14.93
C GLY A 230 24.00 12.03 13.53
N GLU A 231 23.72 10.79 13.14
CA GLU A 231 23.98 10.27 11.79
C GLU A 231 22.93 10.68 10.75
N ALA A 232 21.84 11.36 11.14
CA ALA A 232 20.72 11.65 10.25
C ALA A 232 21.15 12.39 8.97
N ALA A 233 22.08 13.35 9.08
CA ALA A 233 22.58 14.08 7.91
C ALA A 233 23.26 13.14 6.89
N ALA A 234 24.02 12.14 7.36
CA ALA A 234 24.65 11.16 6.49
C ALA A 234 23.61 10.22 5.85
N LEU A 235 22.63 9.75 6.63
CA LEU A 235 21.55 8.89 6.11
C LEU A 235 20.74 9.60 5.00
N TYR A 236 20.30 10.84 5.24
CA TYR A 236 19.58 11.62 4.23
C TYR A 236 20.47 12.10 3.08
N GLY A 237 21.78 12.25 3.32
CA GLY A 237 22.78 12.40 2.27
C GLY A 237 22.83 11.18 1.34
N GLY A 238 22.76 9.98 1.92
CA GLY A 238 22.60 8.71 1.20
C GLY A 238 21.30 8.66 0.41
N LEU A 239 20.16 8.99 1.03
CA LEU A 239 18.85 9.05 0.36
C LEU A 239 18.86 9.98 -0.87
N ARG A 240 19.54 11.14 -0.79
CA ARG A 240 19.68 12.07 -1.92
C ARG A 240 20.31 11.44 -3.16
N GLN A 241 21.13 10.42 -2.99
CA GLN A 241 21.79 9.69 -4.08
C GLN A 241 20.94 8.55 -4.63
N THR A 242 19.71 8.39 -4.15
CA THR A 242 18.79 7.33 -4.56
C THR A 242 17.60 7.90 -5.36
N PRO A 243 16.86 7.05 -6.07
CA PRO A 243 15.63 7.45 -6.75
C PRO A 243 14.40 7.55 -5.82
N PHE A 244 14.54 7.33 -4.51
CA PHE A 244 13.42 7.34 -3.56
C PHE A 244 13.05 8.75 -3.08
N THR A 245 11.76 9.00 -2.86
CA THR A 245 11.24 10.27 -2.31
C THR A 245 11.39 10.38 -0.79
N SER A 246 11.37 9.25 -0.08
CA SER A 246 11.48 9.16 1.38
C SER A 246 12.27 7.90 1.77
N LEU A 247 12.69 7.81 3.05
CA LEU A 247 13.28 6.57 3.56
C LEU A 247 12.27 5.43 3.56
N TYR A 248 10.98 5.74 3.72
CA TYR A 248 9.91 4.73 3.68
C TYR A 248 9.71 4.14 2.28
N GLY A 249 9.85 4.95 1.23
CA GLY A 249 9.79 4.47 -0.15
C GLY A 249 10.86 3.42 -0.47
N SER A 250 11.98 3.38 0.25
CA SER A 250 13.01 2.36 0.04
C SER A 250 12.66 0.99 0.64
N VAL A 251 11.53 0.84 1.35
CA VAL A 251 11.20 -0.35 2.16
C VAL A 251 10.66 -1.51 1.31
N ALA A 252 9.83 -1.22 0.31
CA ALA A 252 9.31 -2.21 -0.63
C ALA A 252 8.83 -1.52 -1.93
N PRO A 253 8.73 -2.27 -3.06
CA PRO A 253 8.25 -1.72 -4.33
C PRO A 253 6.88 -1.04 -4.27
N GLY A 254 5.92 -1.61 -3.52
CA GLY A 254 4.60 -1.00 -3.33
C GLY A 254 4.68 0.33 -2.57
N GLU A 255 5.53 0.40 -1.53
CA GLU A 255 5.76 1.64 -0.78
C GLU A 255 6.42 2.72 -1.63
N ASP A 256 7.40 2.34 -2.46
CA ASP A 256 8.02 3.25 -3.44
C ASP A 256 6.99 3.84 -4.38
N LEU A 257 6.11 3.01 -4.94
CA LEU A 257 5.05 3.45 -5.83
C LEU A 257 4.09 4.41 -5.11
N ALA A 258 3.61 4.03 -3.93
CA ALA A 258 2.69 4.83 -3.12
C ALA A 258 3.31 6.19 -2.72
N GLU A 259 4.57 6.20 -2.30
CA GLU A 259 5.30 7.42 -1.96
C GLU A 259 5.58 8.28 -3.21
N LEU A 260 5.97 7.70 -4.36
CA LEU A 260 6.16 8.46 -5.59
C LEU A 260 4.87 9.16 -6.03
N VAL A 261 3.74 8.46 -6.00
CA VAL A 261 2.43 9.03 -6.34
C VAL A 261 2.03 10.10 -5.33
N ALA A 262 2.10 9.81 -4.03
CA ALA A 262 1.69 10.74 -2.99
C ALA A 262 2.51 12.03 -3.03
N TRP A 263 3.85 11.93 -3.10
CA TRP A 263 4.73 13.09 -3.16
C TRP A 263 4.58 13.90 -4.46
N GLN A 264 4.30 13.24 -5.59
CA GLN A 264 4.02 13.94 -6.84
C GLN A 264 2.72 14.75 -6.74
N GLN A 265 1.67 14.17 -6.18
CA GLN A 265 0.38 14.85 -6.00
C GLN A 265 0.46 15.98 -4.97
N LEU A 266 1.25 15.84 -3.89
CA LEU A 266 1.59 16.94 -2.97
C LEU A 266 2.02 18.19 -3.75
N ALA A 267 2.97 18.03 -4.67
CA ALA A 267 3.48 19.16 -5.45
C ALA A 267 2.52 19.65 -6.53
N SER A 268 1.84 18.77 -7.26
CA SER A 268 1.00 19.18 -8.38
C SER A 268 -0.35 19.73 -7.93
N ARG A 269 -1.01 19.05 -6.98
CA ARG A 269 -2.38 19.33 -6.55
C ARG A 269 -2.43 20.27 -5.36
N TRP A 270 -1.68 19.97 -4.31
CA TRP A 270 -1.70 20.75 -3.07
C TRP A 270 -0.63 21.83 -2.99
N LYS A 271 0.25 21.92 -4.00
CA LYS A 271 1.39 22.86 -4.07
C LYS A 271 2.34 22.76 -2.86
N VAL A 272 2.36 21.60 -2.20
CA VAL A 272 3.25 21.28 -1.08
C VAL A 272 4.49 20.59 -1.63
N ARG A 273 5.68 21.08 -1.27
CA ARG A 273 6.97 20.48 -1.65
C ARG A 273 7.78 20.20 -0.39
N PRO A 274 7.62 19.00 0.21
CA PRO A 274 8.26 18.74 1.49
C PRO A 274 9.79 18.82 1.39
N ALA A 275 10.41 19.31 2.46
CA ALA A 275 11.85 19.32 2.62
C ALA A 275 12.26 18.60 3.90
N ILE A 276 13.25 17.73 3.82
CA ILE A 276 13.86 17.08 4.97
C ILE A 276 14.96 18.01 5.48
N VAL A 277 14.90 18.36 6.77
CA VAL A 277 15.84 19.29 7.39
C VAL A 277 16.44 18.65 8.63
N VAL A 278 17.77 18.58 8.64
CA VAL A 278 18.56 18.15 9.80
C VAL A 278 19.24 19.37 10.40
N ARG A 279 19.06 19.58 11.71
CA ARG A 279 19.70 20.66 12.48
C ARG A 279 20.55 20.08 13.60
N GLY A 280 21.68 20.71 13.90
CA GLY A 280 22.51 20.35 15.06
C GLY A 280 22.00 21.00 16.35
N ALA A 281 22.68 20.73 17.46
CA ALA A 281 22.38 21.33 18.77
C ALA A 281 22.36 22.87 18.77
N ASP A 282 23.17 23.49 17.90
CA ASP A 282 23.23 24.94 17.69
C ASP A 282 22.10 25.49 16.78
N ALA A 283 21.08 24.68 16.51
CA ALA A 283 19.96 24.96 15.59
C ALA A 283 20.36 25.23 14.13
N LYS A 284 21.67 25.17 13.79
CA LYS A 284 22.14 25.37 12.42
C LYS A 284 21.77 24.18 11.54
N VAL A 285 21.34 24.48 10.32
CA VAL A 285 20.99 23.48 9.31
C VAL A 285 22.26 22.76 8.88
N ARG A 286 22.31 21.45 9.15
CA ARG A 286 23.38 20.54 8.69
C ARG A 286 23.05 19.94 7.33
N LEU A 287 21.76 19.73 7.06
CA LEU A 287 21.27 19.27 5.76
C LEU A 287 19.89 19.85 5.49
N ARG A 288 19.67 20.33 4.26
CA ARG A 288 18.34 20.53 3.69
C ARG A 288 18.24 19.73 2.39
N TYR A 289 17.28 18.82 2.31
CA TYR A 289 17.06 17.97 1.15
C TYR A 289 15.61 18.12 0.64
N ARG A 290 15.44 18.33 -0.67
CA ARG A 290 14.14 18.42 -1.34
C ARG A 290 14.03 17.27 -2.34
N PRO A 291 13.41 16.14 -1.99
CA PRO A 291 13.37 14.96 -2.84
C PRO A 291 12.84 15.21 -4.25
N LEU A 292 11.81 16.06 -4.36
CA LEU A 292 11.19 16.42 -5.64
C LEU A 292 12.08 17.26 -6.57
N ALA A 293 13.18 17.80 -6.06
CA ALA A 293 14.17 18.51 -6.86
C ALA A 293 15.23 17.57 -7.47
N THR A 294 15.30 16.31 -7.02
CA THR A 294 16.30 15.33 -7.47
C THR A 294 15.97 14.82 -8.87
N PRO A 295 16.92 14.86 -9.84
CA PRO A 295 16.70 14.35 -11.19
C PRO A 295 16.25 12.88 -11.22
N ALA A 296 16.86 12.01 -10.39
CA ALA A 296 16.52 10.60 -10.31
C ALA A 296 15.07 10.38 -9.86
N VAL A 297 14.63 11.06 -8.80
CA VAL A 297 13.23 11.03 -8.32
C VAL A 297 12.26 11.52 -9.40
N ARG A 298 12.58 12.63 -10.08
CA ARG A 298 11.73 13.14 -11.19
C ARG A 298 11.63 12.16 -12.36
N ALA A 299 12.72 11.46 -12.67
CA ALA A 299 12.70 10.42 -13.70
C ALA A 299 11.78 9.26 -13.31
N ARG A 300 11.82 8.80 -12.05
CA ARG A 300 10.88 7.81 -11.51
C ARG A 300 9.43 8.26 -11.62
N MET A 301 9.13 9.48 -11.21
CA MET A 301 7.77 10.03 -11.26
C MET A 301 7.21 10.05 -12.68
N ARG A 302 8.01 10.43 -13.68
CA ARG A 302 7.60 10.36 -15.09
C ARG A 302 7.30 8.94 -15.52
N ARG A 303 8.12 7.97 -15.10
CA ARG A 303 7.90 6.56 -15.42
C ARG A 303 6.61 6.02 -14.78
N VAL A 304 6.36 6.35 -13.52
CA VAL A 304 5.12 6.00 -12.82
C VAL A 304 3.90 6.64 -13.52
N ALA A 305 4.00 7.89 -13.95
CA ALA A 305 2.92 8.55 -14.70
C ALA A 305 2.60 7.83 -16.01
N VAL A 306 3.61 7.37 -16.75
CA VAL A 306 3.41 6.55 -17.97
C VAL A 306 2.72 5.23 -17.63
N LEU A 307 3.21 4.49 -16.63
CA LEU A 307 2.60 3.23 -16.20
C LEU A 307 1.16 3.41 -15.74
N LEU A 308 0.87 4.51 -15.05
CA LEU A 308 -0.48 4.86 -14.64
C LEU A 308 -1.38 5.31 -15.82
N GLY A 309 -0.81 5.78 -16.93
CA GLY A 309 -1.57 6.16 -18.12
C GLY A 309 -1.85 4.99 -19.06
N THR A 310 -0.97 3.98 -19.11
CA THR A 310 -1.05 2.88 -20.08
C THR A 310 -1.56 1.56 -19.51
N ALA A 311 -1.66 1.42 -18.19
CA ALA A 311 -2.24 0.22 -17.59
C ALA A 311 -3.75 0.15 -17.89
N SER A 312 -4.20 -1.01 -18.37
CA SER A 312 -5.62 -1.37 -18.50
C SER A 312 -6.01 -2.30 -17.37
#